data_AF-A0A938EAK4-F1
#
_entry.id   AF-A0A938EAK4-F1
#
_cell.length_a   1.000
_cell.length_b   1.000
_cell.length_c   1.000
_cell.angle_alpha   90.00
_cell.angle_beta   90.00
_cell.angle_gamma   90.00
#
_symmetry.space_group_name_H-M   'P 1'
#
loop_
_entity.id
_entity.type
_entity.pdbx_description
1 polymer ?
#
loop_
_entity_poly.entity_id
_entity_poly.type
_entity_poly.pdbx_seq_one_letter_code
_entity_poly.pdbx_strand_id
1 'polypeptide(L)'
;MVTMLTVPVCGWWLWPDRVRPEMPYLIAVAISYACPIAIGLLKYRRLTNHHTWGGKLSAALLAGGALILVAGASPWLFRIATGAVVLADLEEIAIIALLPRWRTSVPSLWHAMRSRT
;
A
#
# COMPACT_ATOMS: atom_id res chain seq x y z
N MET A 1 7.88 -1.96 7.87
CA MET A 1 7.09 -3.21 7.76
C MET A 1 6.36 -3.54 9.05
N VAL A 2 7.03 -3.56 10.22
CA VAL A 2 6.40 -3.89 11.51
C VAL A 2 5.28 -2.92 11.90
N THR A 3 5.45 -1.62 11.65
CA THR A 3 4.49 -0.58 12.05
C THR A 3 3.11 -0.68 11.38
N MET A 4 3.03 -1.25 10.18
CA MET A 4 1.77 -1.39 9.43
C MET A 4 0.92 -2.55 9.93
N LEU A 5 1.54 -3.58 10.51
CA LEU A 5 0.84 -4.74 11.06
C LEU A 5 0.41 -4.54 12.52
N THR A 6 1.16 -3.74 13.28
CA THR A 6 0.80 -3.45 14.68
C THR A 6 -0.48 -2.64 14.80
N VAL A 7 -0.72 -1.65 13.93
CA VAL A 7 -1.92 -0.81 13.98
C VAL A 7 -3.24 -1.60 13.86
N PRO A 8 -3.43 -2.49 12.88
CA PRO A 8 -4.66 -3.26 12.77
C PRO A 8 -4.81 -4.32 13.87
N VAL A 9 -3.70 -4.92 14.35
CA VAL A 9 -3.76 -5.88 15.48
C VAL A 9 -4.15 -5.16 16.78
N CYS A 10 -3.53 -4.00 17.07
CA CYS A 10 -3.90 -3.18 18.22
C CYS A 10 -5.33 -2.66 18.11
N GLY A 11 -5.74 -2.20 16.91
CA GLY A 11 -7.10 -1.75 16.65
C GLY A 11 -8.15 -2.84 16.84
N TRP A 12 -7.87 -4.06 16.39
CA TRP A 12 -8.73 -5.22 16.59
C TRP A 12 -8.86 -5.59 18.07
N TRP A 13 -7.77 -5.52 18.84
CA TRP A 13 -7.78 -5.83 20.27
C TRP A 13 -8.53 -4.78 21.09
N LEU A 14 -8.28 -3.49 20.81
CA LEU A 14 -8.85 -2.38 21.59
C LEU A 14 -10.28 -2.04 21.17
N TRP A 15 -10.62 -2.16 19.88
CA TRP A 15 -11.91 -1.75 19.31
C TRP A 15 -12.43 -2.74 18.26
N PRO A 16 -12.69 -4.01 18.64
CA PRO A 16 -13.10 -5.05 17.71
C PRO A 16 -14.36 -4.69 16.92
N ASP A 17 -15.33 -4.02 17.55
CA ASP A 17 -16.61 -3.66 16.92
C ASP A 17 -16.45 -2.66 15.77
N ARG A 18 -15.40 -1.82 15.80
CA ARG A 18 -15.11 -0.85 14.75
C ARG A 18 -14.28 -1.44 13.61
N VAL A 19 -13.43 -2.41 13.93
CA VAL A 19 -12.45 -2.97 12.98
C VAL A 19 -13.00 -4.19 12.24
N ARG A 20 -13.81 -5.03 12.88
CA ARG A 20 -14.43 -6.22 12.26
C ARG A 20 -15.19 -5.94 10.96
N PRO A 21 -16.00 -4.87 10.85
CA PRO A 21 -16.70 -4.56 9.60
C PRO A 21 -15.75 -4.21 8.44
N GLU A 22 -14.56 -3.71 8.73
CA GLU A 22 -13.60 -3.25 7.73
C GLU A 22 -12.55 -4.31 7.36
N MET A 23 -12.75 -5.57 7.77
CA MET A 23 -11.84 -6.69 7.48
C MET A 23 -11.53 -6.90 6.00
N PRO A 24 -12.52 -6.81 5.07
CA PRO A 24 -12.23 -6.94 3.65
C PRO A 24 -11.21 -5.89 3.17
N TYR A 25 -11.31 -4.66 3.67
CA TYR A 25 -10.40 -3.57 3.32
C TYR A 25 -9.01 -3.77 3.93
N LEU A 26 -8.93 -4.22 5.18
CA LEU A 26 -7.65 -4.57 5.82
C LEU A 26 -6.92 -5.70 5.09
N ILE A 27 -7.65 -6.74 4.68
CA ILE A 27 -7.11 -7.84 3.88
C ILE A 27 -6.66 -7.31 2.52
N ALA A 28 -7.44 -6.46 1.86
CA ALA A 28 -7.06 -5.85 0.58
C ALA A 28 -5.75 -5.06 0.69
N VAL A 29 -5.61 -4.19 1.71
CA VAL A 29 -4.36 -3.46 1.99
C VAL A 29 -3.19 -4.42 2.19
N ALA A 30 -3.37 -5.47 3.00
CA ALA A 30 -2.31 -6.43 3.28
C ALA A 30 -1.85 -7.17 2.00
N ILE A 31 -2.80 -7.62 1.17
CA ILE A 31 -2.50 -8.28 -0.11
C ILE A 31 -1.83 -7.31 -1.07
N SER A 32 -2.37 -6.09 -1.22
CA SER A 32 -1.83 -5.07 -2.11
C SER A 32 -0.38 -4.73 -1.79
N TYR A 33 -0.02 -4.61 -0.51
CA TYR A 33 1.38 -4.40 -0.11
C TYR A 33 2.27 -5.64 -0.33
N ALA A 34 1.75 -6.85 -0.11
CA ALA A 34 2.53 -8.07 -0.23
C ALA A 34 2.87 -8.42 -1.70
N CYS A 35 1.94 -8.16 -2.63
CA CYS A 35 2.08 -8.47 -4.05
C CYS A 35 3.33 -7.87 -4.73
N PRO A 36 3.58 -6.54 -4.71
CA PRO A 36 4.75 -5.95 -5.35
C PRO A 36 6.05 -6.43 -4.73
N ILE A 37 6.08 -6.66 -3.41
CA ILE A 37 7.25 -7.23 -2.72
C ILE A 37 7.55 -8.64 -3.24
N ALA A 38 6.53 -9.50 -3.32
CA ALA A 38 6.68 -10.86 -3.82
C ALA A 38 7.12 -10.88 -5.28
N ILE A 39 6.47 -10.09 -6.14
CA ILE A 39 6.82 -9.99 -7.57
C ILE A 39 8.23 -9.44 -7.76
N GLY A 40 8.59 -8.41 -6.99
CA GLY A 40 9.92 -7.82 -6.97
C GLY A 40 11.01 -8.81 -6.54
N LEU A 41 10.74 -9.58 -5.49
CA LEU A 41 11.64 -10.61 -4.99
C LEU A 41 11.80 -11.75 -6.00
N LEU A 42 10.71 -12.21 -6.62
CA LEU A 42 10.76 -13.24 -7.65
C LEU A 42 11.54 -12.78 -8.89
N LYS A 43 11.32 -11.54 -9.34
CA LYS A 43 11.93 -11.01 -10.57
C LYS A 43 13.39 -10.59 -10.37
N TYR A 44 13.70 -9.91 -9.28
CA TYR A 44 15.01 -9.27 -9.07
C TYR A 44 15.84 -9.92 -7.96
N ARG A 45 15.28 -10.88 -7.21
CA ARG A 45 15.89 -11.45 -5.99
C ARG A 45 16.29 -10.39 -4.96
N ARG A 46 15.59 -9.25 -4.96
CA ARG A 46 15.81 -8.11 -4.06
C ARG A 46 14.48 -7.52 -3.65
N LEU A 47 14.43 -6.97 -2.44
CA LEU A 47 13.28 -6.20 -1.97
C LEU A 47 13.11 -4.96 -2.85
N THR A 48 11.89 -4.73 -3.31
CA THR A 48 11.52 -3.50 -4.00
C THR A 48 11.28 -2.43 -2.95
N ASN A 49 11.91 -1.27 -3.16
CA ASN A 49 11.69 -0.09 -2.34
C ASN A 49 11.46 1.09 -3.28
N HIS A 50 10.44 0.97 -4.15
CA HIS A 50 10.08 2.07 -5.03
C HIS A 50 9.23 3.05 -4.24
N HIS A 51 9.83 4.14 -3.79
CA HIS A 51 9.11 5.25 -3.19
C HIS A 51 8.36 6.03 -4.28
N THR A 52 7.27 5.47 -4.79
CA THR A 52 6.37 6.17 -5.69
C THR A 52 5.66 7.30 -4.93
N TRP A 53 5.35 8.40 -5.63
CA TRP A 53 4.53 9.46 -5.03
C TRP A 53 3.14 8.94 -4.65
N GLY A 54 2.58 8.03 -5.46
CA GLY A 54 1.34 7.32 -5.16
C GLY A 54 1.40 6.56 -3.83
N GLY A 55 2.49 5.83 -3.57
CA GLY A 55 2.69 5.09 -2.32
C GLY A 55 2.79 5.98 -1.09
N LYS A 56 3.40 7.17 -1.21
CA LYS A 56 3.45 8.14 -0.09
C LYS A 56 2.08 8.72 0.22
N LEU A 57 1.34 9.11 -0.82
CA LEU A 57 0.00 9.68 -0.67
C LEU A 57 -0.98 8.64 -0.11
N SER A 58 -0.96 7.42 -0.64
CA SER A 58 -1.82 6.34 -0.17
C SER A 58 -1.52 5.95 1.28
N ALA A 59 -0.25 5.90 1.68
CA ALA A 59 0.14 5.66 3.06
C ALA A 59 -0.34 6.77 4.02
N ALA A 60 -0.26 8.04 3.62
CA ALA A 60 -0.76 9.15 4.42
C ALA A 60 -2.29 9.11 4.58
N LEU A 61 -3.01 8.83 3.48
CA LEU A 61 -4.46 8.65 3.49
C LEU A 61 -4.88 7.47 4.36
N LEU A 62 -4.16 6.35 4.28
CA LEU A 62 -4.45 5.15 5.07
C LEU A 62 -4.24 5.42 6.55
N ALA A 63 -3.15 6.10 6.92
CA ALA A 63 -2.89 6.50 8.30
C ALA A 63 -3.98 7.43 8.84
N GLY A 64 -4.37 8.45 8.08
CA GLY A 64 -5.46 9.36 8.44
C GLY A 64 -6.81 8.63 8.58
N GLY A 65 -7.14 7.77 7.61
CA GLY A 65 -8.36 6.96 7.63
C GLY A 65 -8.42 6.01 8.83
N ALA A 66 -7.30 5.36 9.17
CA ALA A 66 -7.21 4.47 10.32
C ALA A 66 -7.40 5.23 11.65
N LEU A 67 -6.83 6.44 11.79
CA LEU A 67 -7.04 7.26 12.98
C LEU A 67 -8.51 7.69 13.14
N ILE A 68 -9.15 8.10 12.05
CA ILE A 68 -10.58 8.47 12.06
C ILE A 68 -11.46 7.26 12.40
N LEU A 69 -11.15 6.08 11.83
CA LEU A 69 -11.86 4.84 12.12
C LEU A 69 -11.76 4.46 13.61
N VAL A 70 -10.55 4.50 14.16
CA VAL A 70 -10.31 4.18 15.58
C VAL A 70 -10.96 5.21 16.51
N ALA A 71 -11.00 6.48 16.12
CA ALA A 71 -11.72 7.54 16.83
C ALA A 71 -13.25 7.35 16.84
N GLY A 72 -13.77 6.34 16.13
CA GLY A 72 -15.21 6.03 16.06
C GLY A 72 -15.99 6.92 15.11
N ALA A 73 -15.30 7.66 14.24
CA ALA A 73 -15.90 8.43 13.18
C ALA A 73 -16.13 7.57 11.92
N SER A 74 -16.58 8.20 10.83
CA SER A 74 -16.98 7.51 9.60
C SER A 74 -15.85 6.66 9.00
N PRO A 75 -16.12 5.39 8.61
CA PRO A 75 -15.12 4.50 8.01
C PRO A 75 -14.79 4.87 6.55
N TRP A 76 -15.53 5.80 5.95
CA TRP A 76 -15.42 6.10 4.51
C TRP A 76 -14.02 6.54 4.08
N LEU A 77 -13.32 7.33 4.90
CA LEU A 77 -11.96 7.74 4.55
C LEU A 77 -11.00 6.53 4.50
N PHE A 78 -11.16 5.58 5.42
CA PHE A 78 -10.37 4.35 5.43
C PHE A 78 -10.63 3.49 4.18
N ARG A 79 -11.89 3.39 3.74
CA ARG A 79 -12.26 2.66 2.52
C ARG A 79 -11.72 3.32 1.25
N ILE A 80 -11.81 4.64 1.14
CA ILE A 80 -11.25 5.41 0.03
C ILE A 80 -9.72 5.27 0.00
N ALA A 81 -9.08 5.40 1.17
CA ALA A 81 -7.64 5.22 1.31
C ALA A 81 -7.18 3.83 0.88
N THR A 82 -7.96 2.79 1.21
CA THR A 82 -7.69 1.41 0.75
C THR A 82 -7.68 1.33 -0.78
N GLY A 83 -8.64 1.97 -1.46
CA GLY A 83 -8.63 2.04 -2.93
C GLY A 83 -7.38 2.75 -3.47
N ALA A 84 -6.95 3.84 -2.83
CA ALA A 84 -5.73 4.56 -3.21
C ALA A 84 -4.46 3.70 -3.03
N VAL A 85 -4.39 2.89 -1.97
CA VAL A 85 -3.30 1.91 -1.75
C VAL A 85 -3.27 0.89 -2.86
N VAL A 86 -4.40 0.26 -3.18
CA VAL A 86 -4.50 -0.74 -4.26
C VAL A 86 -4.00 -0.15 -5.58
N LEU A 87 -4.42 1.08 -5.93
CA LEU A 87 -3.98 1.74 -7.16
C LEU A 87 -2.47 2.04 -7.16
N ALA A 88 -1.93 2.51 -6.04
CA ALA A 88 -0.50 2.78 -5.91
C ALA A 88 0.35 1.50 -6.02
N ASP A 89 -0.11 0.39 -5.46
CA ASP A 89 0.60 -0.89 -5.54
C ASP A 89 0.49 -1.52 -6.93
N LEU A 90 -0.64 -1.34 -7.62
CA LEU A 90 -0.76 -1.70 -9.04
C LEU A 90 0.20 -0.88 -9.91
N GLU A 91 0.38 0.41 -9.62
CA GLU A 91 1.41 1.24 -10.25
C GLU A 91 2.81 0.65 -10.03
N GLU A 92 3.14 0.25 -8.80
CA GLU A 92 4.43 -0.38 -8.51
C GLU A 92 4.62 -1.71 -9.25
N ILE A 93 3.59 -2.57 -9.30
CA ILE A 93 3.63 -3.83 -10.06
C ILE A 93 3.91 -3.58 -11.54
N ALA A 94 3.25 -2.58 -12.13
CA ALA A 94 3.48 -2.22 -13.52
C ALA A 94 4.91 -1.68 -13.76
N ILE A 95 5.47 -0.90 -12.83
CA ILE A 95 6.88 -0.47 -12.86
C ILE A 95 7.81 -1.68 -12.81
N ILE A 96 7.56 -2.62 -11.91
CA ILE A 96 8.32 -3.86 -11.79
C ILE A 96 8.23 -4.66 -13.10
N ALA A 97 7.06 -4.76 -13.72
CA ALA A 97 6.87 -5.46 -14.98
C ALA A 97 7.68 -4.81 -16.12
N LEU A 98 7.63 -3.48 -16.24
CA LEU A 98 8.26 -2.70 -17.31
C LEU A 98 9.80 -2.62 -17.20
N LEU A 99 10.35 -2.57 -15.99
CA LEU A 99 11.80 -2.45 -15.81
C LEU A 99 12.50 -3.80 -16.05
N PRO A 100 13.56 -3.87 -16.88
CA PRO A 100 14.32 -5.11 -17.08
C PRO A 100 15.39 -5.36 -16.01
N ARG A 101 15.81 -4.31 -15.29
CA ARG A 101 16.79 -4.38 -14.20
C ARG A 101 16.23 -3.62 -13.00
N TRP A 102 16.55 -4.11 -11.81
CA TRP A 102 16.21 -3.44 -10.55
C TRP A 102 16.83 -2.03 -10.54
N ARG A 103 15.99 -1.02 -10.29
CA ARG A 103 16.42 0.37 -10.10
C ARG A 103 15.73 0.93 -8.86
N THR A 104 16.49 1.56 -7.98
CA THR A 104 15.93 2.36 -6.90
C THR A 104 15.36 3.67 -7.43
N SER A 105 14.24 4.10 -6.85
CA SER A 105 13.72 5.47 -7.00
C SER A 105 13.16 5.83 -8.38
N VAL A 106 12.19 5.05 -8.86
CA VAL A 106 11.30 5.52 -9.93
C VAL A 106 10.13 6.28 -9.29
N PRO A 107 9.99 7.61 -9.52
CA PRO A 107 8.98 8.41 -8.84
C PRO A 107 7.53 8.09 -9.26
N SER A 108 7.34 7.60 -10.50
CA SER A 108 6.04 7.18 -11.05
C SER A 108 6.22 6.36 -12.34
N LEU A 109 5.17 5.64 -12.76
CA LEU A 109 5.13 4.91 -14.04
C LEU A 109 5.54 5.77 -15.23
N TRP A 110 5.09 7.03 -15.23
CA TRP A 110 5.43 8.01 -16.24
C TRP A 110 6.94 8.20 -16.43
N HIS A 111 7.69 8.26 -15.32
CA HIS A 111 9.14 8.40 -15.37
C HIS A 111 9.84 7.14 -15.85
N ALA A 112 9.34 5.95 -15.49
CA ALA A 112 9.88 4.69 -16.02
C ALA A 112 9.71 4.61 -17.55
N MET A 113 8.53 4.95 -18.07
CA MET A 113 8.27 4.93 -19.51
C MET A 113 9.17 5.91 -20.27
N ARG A 114 9.41 7.10 -19.73
CA ARG A 114 10.24 8.14 -20.37
C ARG A 114 11.74 7.84 -20.35
N SER A 115 12.20 6.95 -19.47
CA SER A 115 13.61 6.54 -19.37
C SER A 115 14.01 5.40 -20.30
N ARG A 116 13.06 4.87 -21.09
CA ARG A 116 13.29 3.81 -22.09
C ARG A 116 13.52 4.35 -23.52
N THR A 117 13.33 5.66 -23.75
CA THR A 117 13.62 6.35 -25.01
C THR A 117 14.99 6.99 -24.97
#